data_AF-A0A2P2ITI9-F1
#
_entry.id   AF-A0A2P2ITI9-F1
#
_cell.length_a   1.000
_cell.length_b   1.000
_cell.length_c   1.000
_cell.angle_alpha   90.00
_cell.angle_beta   90.00
_cell.angle_gamma   90.00
#
_symmetry.space_group_name_H-M   'P 1'
#
loop_
_entity.id
_entity.type
_entity.pdbx_description
1 polymer ?
#
loop_
_entity_poly.entity_id
_entity_poly.type
_entity_poly.pdbx_seq_one_letter_code
_entity_poly.pdbx_strand_id
1 'polypeptide(L)' 'MKIRCDLCDGAEASVFCSADEAALCEGCDHRVHFANKLASKHFRFSLLHASLKESPLCDICQVLTQDPSLFLTLLSLLYC' A
#
# COMPACT_ATOMS: atom_id res chain seq x y z
N MET A 1 -3.65 -0.82 11.87
CA MET A 1 -4.12 -2.20 11.63
C MET A 1 -3.04 -2.93 10.85
N LYS A 2 -2.67 -4.16 11.23
CA LYS A 2 -1.67 -4.97 10.51
C LYS A 2 -2.39 -5.96 9.61
N ILE A 3 -1.94 -6.10 8.36
CA ILE A 3 -2.51 -7.04 7.38
C ILE A 3 -1.94 -8.44 7.65
N ARG A 4 -2.79 -9.47 7.66
CA ARG A 4 -2.38 -10.88 7.85
C ARG A 4 -2.11 -11.53 6.51
N CYS A 5 -1.33 -12.61 6.51
CA CYS A 5 -1.07 -13.39 5.31
C CYS A 5 -2.31 -14.19 4.91
N ASP A 6 -2.81 -13.98 3.69
CA ASP A 6 -4.03 -14.62 3.16
C ASP A 6 -3.89 -16.15 2.99
N LEU A 7 -2.64 -16.67 2.96
CA LEU A 7 -2.40 -18.10 2.74
C LEU A 7 -2.27 -18.90 4.03
N CYS A 8 -1.73 -18.32 5.10
CA CYS A 8 -1.46 -19.05 6.33
C CYS A 8 -2.16 -18.50 7.56
N ASP A 9 -2.70 -17.29 7.51
CA ASP A 9 -3.35 -16.53 8.60
C ASP A 9 -2.51 -16.33 9.88
N GLY A 10 -1.38 -17.01 10.03
CA GLY A 10 -0.57 -17.03 11.25
C GLY A 10 0.47 -15.91 11.33
N ALA A 11 0.91 -15.38 10.18
CA ALA A 11 1.94 -14.35 10.10
C ALA A 11 1.38 -13.01 9.59
N GLU A 12 2.07 -11.92 9.93
CA GLU A 12 1.85 -10.61 9.31
C GLU A 12 2.29 -10.66 7.85
N ALA A 13 1.50 -10.06 6.95
CA ALA A 13 1.86 -9.93 5.56
C ALA A 13 2.94 -8.84 5.40
N SER A 14 3.95 -9.14 4.60
CA SER A 14 5.06 -8.23 4.29
C SER A 14 5.08 -7.79 2.83
N VAL A 15 4.34 -8.47 1.97
CA VAL A 15 4.27 -8.18 0.53
C VAL A 15 2.85 -8.33 0.01
N PHE A 16 2.47 -7.51 -0.98
CA PHE A 16 1.23 -7.66 -1.73
C PHE A 16 1.55 -7.96 -3.20
N CYS A 17 0.91 -8.97 -3.77
CA CYS A 17 0.97 -9.31 -5.19
C CYS A 17 -0.30 -8.82 -5.90
N SER A 18 -0.16 -7.96 -6.90
CA SER A 18 -1.33 -7.48 -7.67
C SER A 18 -1.93 -8.51 -8.60
N ALA A 19 -1.12 -9.45 -9.10
CA ALA A 19 -1.61 -10.48 -10.04
C ALA A 19 -2.49 -11.52 -9.34
N ASP A 20 -2.17 -11.84 -8.09
CA ASP A 20 -2.89 -12.82 -7.27
C ASP A 20 -3.87 -12.16 -6.28
N GLU A 21 -3.90 -10.82 -6.24
CA GLU A 21 -4.70 -10.03 -5.29
C GLU A 21 -4.51 -10.45 -3.82
N ALA A 22 -3.28 -10.84 -3.47
CA ALA A 22 -2.98 -11.49 -2.19
C ALA A 22 -1.87 -10.79 -1.40
N ALA A 23 -2.10 -10.61 -0.10
CA ALA A 23 -1.13 -10.20 0.89
C ALA A 23 -0.46 -11.43 1.52
N LEU A 24 0.86 -11.56 1.35
CA LEU A 24 1.62 -12.73 1.78
C LEU A 24 2.68 -12.36 2.82
N CYS A 25 2.93 -13.27 3.76
CA CYS A 25 4.16 -13.23 4.54
C CYS A 25 5.34 -13.70 3.69
N GLU A 26 6.56 -13.35 4.08
CA GLU A 26 7.79 -13.68 3.34
C GLU A 26 7.91 -15.17 2.99
N GLY A 27 7.58 -16.06 3.93
CA GLY A 27 7.62 -17.51 3.68
C GLY A 27 6.59 -17.98 2.65
N CYS A 28 5.38 -17.41 2.65
CA CYS A 28 4.36 -17.74 1.66
C CYS A 28 4.66 -17.12 0.30
N ASP A 29 5.18 -15.89 0.27
CA ASP A 29 5.67 -15.24 -0.96
C ASP A 29 6.74 -16.09 -1.65
N HIS A 30 7.73 -16.56 -0.90
CA HIS A 30 8.78 -17.40 -1.46
C HIS A 30 8.19 -18.67 -2.09
N ARG A 31 7.28 -19.34 -1.38
CA ARG A 31 6.63 -20.57 -1.87
C ARG A 31 5.81 -20.36 -3.13
N VAL A 32 5.13 -19.22 -3.27
CA VAL A 32 4.29 -18.93 -4.44
C VAL A 32 5.13 -18.42 -5.60
N HIS A 33 5.93 -17.38 -5.39
CA HIS A 33 6.58 -16.63 -6.46
C HIS A 33 7.92 -17.21 -6.89
N PHE A 34 8.52 -18.14 -6.14
CA PHE A 34 9.73 -18.86 -6.57
C PHE A 34 9.44 -20.29 -7.04
N ALA A 35 8.18 -20.74 -7.01
CA ALA A 35 7.80 -22.07 -7.50
C ALA A 35 8.04 -22.24 -9.01
N ASN A 36 7.91 -21.16 -9.79
CA ASN A 36 8.15 -21.20 -11.24
C ASN A 36 8.47 -19.80 -11.82
N LYS A 37 8.96 -19.78 -13.07
CA LYS A 37 9.36 -18.55 -13.79
C LYS A 37 8.20 -17.60 -14.14
N LEU A 38 6.96 -18.08 -14.14
CA LEU A 38 5.80 -17.24 -14.42
C LEU A 38 5.44 -16.43 -13.18
N ALA A 39 5.30 -17.10 -12.04
CA ALA A 39 5.01 -16.49 -10.75
C ALA A 39 6.12 -15.51 -10.33
N SER A 40 7.39 -15.79 -10.63
CA SER A 40 8.50 -14.88 -10.29
C SER A 40 8.42 -13.51 -11.00
N LYS A 41 7.59 -13.39 -12.04
CA LYS A 41 7.36 -12.13 -12.77
C LYS A 41 6.21 -11.31 -12.21
N HIS A 42 5.46 -11.82 -11.23
CA HIS A 42 4.38 -11.07 -10.62
C HIS A 42 4.93 -9.80 -9.96
N PHE A 43 4.24 -8.68 -10.19
CA PHE A 43 4.59 -7.41 -9.57
C PHE A 43 4.17 -7.40 -8.10
N ARG A 44 5.11 -7.05 -7.23
CA ARG A 44 5.00 -7.20 -5.79
C ARG A 44 5.45 -5.92 -5.08
N PHE A 45 4.70 -5.51 -4.06
CA PHE A 45 4.98 -4.30 -3.29
C PHE A 45 5.24 -4.65 -1.83
N SER A 46 6.25 -4.00 -1.22
CA SER A 46 6.48 -4.13 0.22
C SER A 46 5.35 -3.46 1.00
N LEU A 47 4.82 -4.17 2.00
CA LEU A 47 3.92 -3.64 3.02
C LEU A 47 4.71 -3.17 4.26
N LEU A 48 5.98 -3.56 4.37
CA LEU A 48 6.89 -3.12 5.43
C LEU A 48 7.59 -1.84 4.98
N HIS A 49 7.27 -0.73 5.64
CA HIS A 49 7.70 0.66 5.38
C HIS A 49 6.85 1.44 4.36
N ALA A 50 5.86 2.17 4.88
CA ALA A 50 5.56 3.50 4.35
C ALA A 50 6.71 4.43 4.78
N SER A 51 7.75 4.57 3.96
CA SER A 51 8.67 5.69 4.12
C SER A 51 7.88 6.96 3.85
N LEU A 52 7.40 7.62 4.91
CA LEU A 52 6.62 8.85 4.84
C LEU A 52 7.35 10.00 4.11
N LYS A 53 8.65 9.85 3.84
CA LYS A 53 9.45 10.82 3.09
C LYS A 53 9.46 10.61 1.58
N GLU A 54 9.05 9.45 1.08
CA GLU A 54 9.15 9.09 -0.36
C GLU A 54 7.90 8.44 -0.94
N SER A 55 6.88 8.14 -0.12
CA SER A 55 5.59 7.71 -0.65
C SER A 55 4.96 8.87 -1.43
N PRO A 56 4.68 8.72 -2.74
CA PRO A 56 3.96 9.74 -3.47
C PRO A 56 2.63 9.99 -2.75
N LEU A 57 2.37 11.25 -2.44
CA LEU A 57 1.11 11.66 -1.85
C LEU A 57 -0.02 11.28 -2.80
N CYS A 58 -1.19 10.93 -2.24
CA CYS A 58 -2.40 10.79 -3.05
C CYS A 58 -2.72 12.12 -3.73
N ASP A 59 -3.36 12.12 -4.90
CA ASP A 59 -3.63 13.37 -5.66
C ASP A 59 -4.43 14.39 -4.82
N ILE A 60 -5.31 13.91 -3.94
CA ILE A 60 -6.04 14.75 -2.96
C ILE A 60 -5.08 15.35 -1.93
N CYS A 61 -4.18 14.54 -1.39
CA CYS A 61 -3.21 14.89 -0.37
C CYS A 61 -2.17 15.90 -0.92
N GLN A 62 -1.76 15.75 -2.18
CA GLN A 62 -0.86 16.67 -2.88
C GLN A 62 -1.44 18.09 -2.88
N VAL A 63 -2.68 18.24 -3.35
CA VAL A 63 -3.40 19.53 -3.41
C VAL A 63 -3.48 20.18 -2.04
N LEU A 64 -3.79 19.41 -0.99
CA LEU A 64 -3.90 19.92 0.38
C LEU A 64 -2.56 20.35 0.99
N THR A 65 -1.45 19.72 0.59
CA THR A 65 -0.10 20.07 1.09
C THR A 65 0.55 21.22 0.33
N GLN A 66 0.18 21.42 -0.94
CA GLN A 66 0.77 22.46 -1.79
C GLN A 66 0.10 23.83 -1.64
N ASP A 67 -1.13 23.90 -1.11
CA ASP A 67 -1.82 25.18 -0.90
C ASP A 67 -2.62 25.24 0.41
N PRO A 68 -2.01 25.73 1.52
CA PRO A 68 -2.70 25.89 2.80
C PRO A 68 -3.84 26.92 2.78
N SER A 69 -4.01 27.70 1.70
CA SER A 69 -5.12 28.67 1.57
C SER A 69 -6.44 28.02 1.14
N LEU A 70 -6.41 26.83 0.52
CA LEU A 70 -7.62 26.05 0.18
C LEU A 70 -8.39 25.56 1.41
N PHE A 71 -7.70 25.40 2.55
CA PHE A 71 -8.33 24.99 3.80
C PHE A 71 -9.27 26.08 4.34
N LEU A 72 -8.87 27.35 4.21
CA LEU A 72 -9.64 28.51 4.65
C LEU A 72 -10.84 28.79 3.72
N THR A 73 -10.67 28.59 2.40
CA THR A 73 -11.78 28.77 1.44
C THR A 73 -12.84 27.67 1.58
N LEU A 74 -12.46 26.41 1.81
CA LEU A 74 -13.41 25.33 2.09
C LEU A 74 -14.17 25.56 3.41
N LEU A 75 -13.49 26.02 4.47
CA LEU A 75 -14.14 26.40 5.73
C LEU A 75 -15.13 27.55 5.54
N SER A 76 -14.81 28.57 4.73
CA SER A 76 -15.73 29.68 4.47
C SER A 76 -16.98 29.28 3.67
N LEU A 77 -16.91 28.24 2.84
CA LEU A 77 -18.05 27.72 2.07
C LEU A 77 -18.95 26.76 2.88
N LEU A 78 -18.40 26.07 3.88
CA LEU A 78 -19.14 25.15 4.76
C LEU A 78 -19.83 25.86 5.94
N TYR A 79 -19.39 27.07 6.30
CA TYR A 79 -19.92 27.87 7.41
C TYR A 79 -20.72 29.11 6.96
N CYS A 80 -21.17 29.14 5.71
CA CYS A 80 -22.11 30.14 5.17
C CYS A 80 -23.52 29.55 5.09
#